data_AF-A0A812B078-F1
#
_entry.id   AF-A0A812B078-F1
#
_cell.length_a   1.000
_cell.length_b   1.000
_cell.length_c   1.000
_cell.angle_alpha   90.00
_cell.angle_beta   90.00
_cell.angle_gamma   90.00
#
_symmetry.space_group_name_H-M   'P 1'
#
loop_
_entity.id
_entity.type
_entity.pdbx_description
1 polymer ?
#
loop_
_entity_poly.entity_id
_entity_poly.type
_entity_poly.pdbx_seq_one_letter_code
_entity_poly.pdbx_strand_id
1 'polypeptide(L)'
;MTYVRHCGRPDLFITFTCNPKWVDITRKLFPGQQYSHRPDLIARVFRLQLRKLMDLILKGQVFGRAKCHMYTVEWQKRGLPHAHILLWLNDKVDANKIDDFISAEIPDPALEPLLHEIIKKYDTRPCGANYEKKVMLVSGHICAKGYPRKFISNQTATDDYPLYRRRSPAEGSRTVTVKGHTLDNSWVVPCAAAVQDFWSPHKR
;
A
#
# COMPACT_ATOMS: atom_id res chain seq x y z
N MET A 1 -1.12 -13.95 23.81
CA MET A 1 -1.78 -12.94 22.96
C MET A 1 -2.79 -12.14 23.79
N THR A 2 -2.37 -11.00 24.33
CA THR A 2 -3.14 -10.19 25.30
C THR A 2 -4.00 -9.13 24.59
N TYR A 3 -3.54 -8.60 23.46
CA TYR A 3 -4.21 -7.52 22.71
C TYR A 3 -5.58 -7.89 22.15
N VAL A 4 -5.75 -9.06 21.50
CA VAL A 4 -7.06 -9.46 20.96
C VAL A 4 -8.07 -9.66 22.07
N ARG A 5 -7.64 -10.13 23.25
CA ARG A 5 -8.50 -10.27 24.42
C ARG A 5 -8.96 -8.91 24.98
N HIS A 6 -8.11 -7.89 24.94
CA HIS A 6 -8.44 -6.56 25.48
C HIS A 6 -9.07 -5.59 24.46
N CYS A 7 -8.66 -5.66 23.21
CA CYS A 7 -9.04 -4.71 22.16
C CYS A 7 -9.97 -5.33 21.10
N GLY A 8 -10.14 -6.66 21.07
CA GLY A 8 -10.96 -7.37 20.08
C GLY A 8 -10.22 -7.62 18.75
N ARG A 9 -10.98 -7.80 17.66
CA ARG A 9 -10.42 -7.93 16.29
C ARG A 9 -9.96 -6.55 15.80
N PRO A 10 -8.78 -6.44 15.16
CA PRO A 10 -8.31 -5.17 14.60
C PRO A 10 -9.21 -4.71 13.44
N ASP A 11 -9.35 -3.39 13.30
CA ASP A 11 -10.16 -2.76 12.27
C ASP A 11 -9.36 -2.57 10.97
N LEU A 12 -8.08 -2.18 11.08
CA LEU A 12 -7.20 -2.00 9.92
C LEU A 12 -5.93 -2.86 10.02
N PHE A 13 -5.57 -3.43 8.88
CA PHE A 13 -4.29 -4.10 8.65
C PHE A 13 -3.49 -3.30 7.61
N ILE A 14 -2.44 -2.62 8.06
CA ILE A 14 -1.63 -1.73 7.21
C ILE A 14 -0.25 -2.36 7.02
N THR A 15 0.21 -2.42 5.78
CA THR A 15 1.58 -2.84 5.47
C THR A 15 2.41 -1.65 5.03
N PHE A 16 3.61 -1.52 5.58
CA PHE A 16 4.54 -0.44 5.25
C PHE A 16 5.88 -1.02 4.80
N THR A 17 6.29 -0.72 3.57
CA THR A 17 7.50 -1.31 2.96
C THR A 17 8.55 -0.24 2.73
N CYS A 18 9.81 -0.53 3.03
CA CYS A 18 10.92 0.37 2.74
C CYS A 18 11.02 0.71 1.25
N ASN A 19 11.13 1.99 0.92
CA ASN A 19 11.47 2.45 -0.42
C ASN A 19 12.97 2.81 -0.48
N PRO A 20 13.83 2.00 -1.12
CA PRO A 20 15.27 2.30 -1.21
C PRO A 20 15.59 3.57 -2.03
N LYS A 21 14.60 4.15 -2.72
CA LYS A 21 14.73 5.40 -3.48
C LYS A 21 14.46 6.66 -2.65
N TRP A 22 14.15 6.55 -1.35
CA TRP A 22 14.03 7.73 -0.49
C TRP A 22 15.32 8.56 -0.54
N VAL A 23 15.18 9.89 -0.62
CA VAL A 23 16.32 10.80 -0.75
C VAL A 23 17.31 10.70 0.40
N ASP A 24 16.84 10.36 1.60
CA ASP A 24 17.69 10.15 2.78
C ASP A 24 18.60 8.93 2.65
N ILE A 25 18.21 7.95 1.84
CA ILE A 25 19.04 6.80 1.48
C ILE A 25 19.98 7.20 0.35
N THR A 26 19.41 7.62 -0.79
CA THR A 26 20.19 7.82 -2.03
C THR A 26 21.28 8.88 -1.88
N ARG A 27 21.04 9.96 -1.14
CA ARG A 27 22.03 11.02 -0.87
C ARG A 27 23.18 10.58 0.04
N LYS A 28 23.01 9.49 0.79
CA LYS A 28 23.99 8.97 1.76
C LYS A 28 24.78 7.77 1.23
N LEU A 29 24.49 7.32 0.01
CA LEU A 29 25.27 6.29 -0.69
C LEU A 29 26.48 6.93 -1.39
N PHE A 30 27.63 6.28 -1.28
CA PHE A 30 28.81 6.65 -2.05
C PHE A 30 28.65 6.26 -3.54
N PRO A 31 29.43 6.87 -4.46
CA PRO A 31 29.45 6.44 -5.86
C PRO A 31 29.69 4.92 -5.99
N GLY A 32 28.84 4.22 -6.75
CA GLY A 32 28.88 2.77 -6.91
C GLY A 32 28.33 1.94 -5.74
N GLN A 33 27.96 2.57 -4.62
CA GLN A 33 27.39 1.87 -3.47
C GLN A 33 25.89 1.60 -3.67
N GLN A 34 25.48 0.34 -3.45
CA GLN A 34 24.06 -0.04 -3.45
C GLN A 34 23.46 0.07 -2.05
N TYR A 35 22.14 0.22 -1.96
CA TYR A 35 21.43 0.25 -0.67
C TYR A 35 21.66 -1.02 0.16
N SER A 36 21.82 -2.18 -0.51
CA SER A 36 22.10 -3.47 0.13
C SER A 36 23.45 -3.49 0.85
N HIS A 37 24.40 -2.63 0.47
CA HIS A 37 25.69 -2.49 1.14
C HIS A 37 25.60 -1.64 2.43
N ARG A 38 24.46 -1.00 2.70
CA ARG A 38 24.23 -0.11 3.84
C ARG A 38 22.97 -0.49 4.63
N PRO A 39 22.89 -1.70 5.21
CA PRO A 39 21.74 -2.12 6.00
C PRO A 39 21.50 -1.23 7.22
N ASP A 40 22.54 -0.61 7.77
CA ASP A 40 22.47 0.39 8.85
C ASP A 40 21.66 1.62 8.43
N LEU A 41 21.93 2.14 7.23
CA LEU A 41 21.25 3.31 6.67
C LEU A 41 19.79 2.98 6.38
N ILE A 42 19.54 1.82 5.78
CA ILE A 42 18.19 1.33 5.47
C ILE A 42 17.35 1.21 6.75
N ALA A 43 17.89 0.55 7.78
CA ALA A 43 17.18 0.39 9.05
C ALA A 43 16.87 1.74 9.71
N ARG A 44 17.83 2.67 9.70
CA ARG A 44 17.66 4.02 10.28
C ARG A 44 16.60 4.83 9.55
N VAL A 45 16.68 4.93 8.22
CA VAL A 45 15.72 5.71 7.43
C VAL A 45 14.33 5.07 7.53
N PHE A 46 14.23 3.74 7.43
CA PHE A 46 12.96 3.06 7.60
C PHE A 46 12.32 3.32 8.96
N ARG A 47 13.10 3.24 10.06
CA ARG A 47 12.60 3.55 11.41
C ARG A 47 12.08 4.99 11.51
N LEU A 48 12.76 5.95 10.88
CA LEU A 48 12.31 7.35 10.85
C LEU A 48 11.00 7.50 10.08
N GLN A 49 10.89 6.88 8.90
CA GLN A 49 9.67 6.92 8.09
C GLN A 49 8.51 6.21 8.78
N LEU A 50 8.74 5.05 9.40
CA LEU A 50 7.74 4.34 10.18
C LEU A 50 7.26 5.17 11.37
N ARG A 51 8.16 5.86 12.08
CA ARG A 51 7.76 6.76 13.18
C ARG A 51 6.86 7.89 12.68
N LYS A 52 7.23 8.54 11.58
CA LYS A 52 6.40 9.60 10.96
C LYS A 52 5.03 9.08 10.53
N LEU A 53 4.98 7.87 9.96
CA LEU A 53 3.71 7.21 9.62
C LEU A 53 2.87 6.96 10.87
N MET A 54 3.45 6.41 11.94
CA MET A 54 2.73 6.17 13.19
C MET A 54 2.27 7.48 13.84
N ASP A 55 3.06 8.55 13.79
CA ASP A 55 2.66 9.87 14.26
C ASP A 55 1.46 10.41 13.46
N LEU A 56 1.47 10.28 12.13
CA LEU A 56 0.33 10.67 11.30
C LEU A 56 -0.93 9.85 11.64
N ILE A 57 -0.79 8.54 11.83
CA ILE A 57 -1.91 7.65 12.17
C ILE A 57 -2.49 7.98 13.55
N LEU A 58 -1.64 8.10 14.57
CA LEU A 58 -2.08 8.18 15.97
C LEU A 58 -2.36 9.59 16.45
N LYS A 59 -1.48 10.54 16.09
CA LYS A 59 -1.61 11.95 16.49
C LYS A 59 -2.40 12.74 15.46
N GLY A 60 -2.14 12.49 14.18
CA GLY A 60 -2.92 13.08 13.08
C GLY A 60 -4.30 12.46 12.93
N GLN A 61 -4.55 11.27 13.49
CA GLN A 61 -5.85 10.60 13.50
C GLN A 61 -6.45 10.46 12.09
N VAL A 62 -5.61 10.21 11.08
CA VAL A 62 -6.06 10.13 9.66
C VAL A 62 -7.05 9.00 9.39
N PHE A 63 -7.09 7.99 10.26
CA PHE A 63 -8.08 6.91 10.23
C PHE A 63 -9.08 7.00 11.39
N GLY A 64 -9.11 8.12 12.12
CA GLY A 64 -9.81 8.27 13.39
C GLY A 64 -8.95 7.98 14.62
N ARG A 65 -9.57 8.10 15.79
CA ARG A 65 -8.88 7.90 17.08
C ARG A 65 -8.58 6.42 17.31
N ALA A 66 -7.31 6.09 17.50
CA ALA A 66 -6.88 4.74 17.84
C ALA A 66 -7.13 4.41 19.32
N LYS A 67 -7.79 3.28 19.58
CA LYS A 67 -7.95 2.66 20.89
C LYS A 67 -6.69 1.89 21.28
N CYS A 68 -6.22 1.05 20.37
CA CYS A 68 -5.02 0.22 20.52
C CYS A 68 -4.28 0.16 19.18
N HIS A 69 -2.99 -0.13 19.24
CA HIS A 69 -2.20 -0.43 18.06
C HIS A 69 -1.10 -1.43 18.39
N MET A 70 -0.62 -2.14 17.38
CA MET A 70 0.66 -2.82 17.45
C MET A 70 1.28 -2.86 16.06
N TYR A 71 2.60 -3.03 15.99
CA TYR A 71 3.24 -3.38 14.75
C TYR A 71 4.44 -4.29 14.99
N THR A 72 4.74 -5.11 13.99
CA THR A 72 5.98 -5.87 13.92
C THR A 72 6.78 -5.39 12.72
N VAL A 73 8.11 -5.46 12.82
CA VAL A 73 9.01 -5.18 11.70
C VAL A 73 9.76 -6.46 11.37
N GLU A 74 9.68 -6.87 10.12
CA GLU A 74 10.38 -8.02 9.57
C GLU A 74 11.26 -7.59 8.39
N TRP A 75 12.27 -8.40 8.06
CA TRP A 75 13.08 -8.18 6.87
C TRP A 75 12.61 -9.10 5.76
N GLN A 76 12.08 -8.52 4.69
CA GLN A 76 11.62 -9.26 3.53
C GLN A 76 12.80 -9.71 2.64
N LYS A 77 12.49 -10.61 1.69
CA LYS A 77 13.45 -11.05 0.68
C LYS A 77 14.10 -9.83 0.02
N ARG A 78 15.43 -9.88 -0.17
CA ARG A 78 16.32 -8.77 -0.60
C ARG A 78 16.74 -7.79 0.51
N GLY A 79 16.46 -8.11 1.77
CA GLY A 79 16.99 -7.38 2.91
C GLY A 79 16.44 -5.96 2.99
N LEU A 80 15.13 -5.78 2.77
CA LEU A 80 14.44 -4.52 3.05
C LEU A 80 13.46 -4.72 4.20
N PRO A 81 13.38 -3.78 5.15
CA PRO A 81 12.45 -3.88 6.26
C PRO A 81 11.01 -3.61 5.79
N HIS A 82 10.09 -4.29 6.44
CA HIS A 82 8.66 -4.24 6.21
C HIS A 82 7.95 -4.27 7.56
N ALA A 83 6.89 -3.47 7.71
CA ALA A 83 6.09 -3.43 8.92
C ALA A 83 4.67 -3.93 8.65
N HIS A 84 4.19 -4.78 9.53
CA HIS A 84 2.78 -5.16 9.65
C HIS A 84 2.20 -4.38 10.82
N ILE A 85 1.23 -3.52 10.56
CA ILE A 85 0.62 -2.63 11.56
C ILE A 85 -0.85 -3.03 11.72
N LEU A 86 -1.24 -3.30 12.97
CA LEU A 86 -2.63 -3.53 13.36
C LEU A 86 -3.15 -2.31 14.11
N LEU A 87 -4.32 -1.82 13.72
CA LEU A 87 -4.99 -0.68 14.34
C LEU A 87 -6.38 -1.08 14.83
N TRP A 88 -6.69 -0.70 16.07
CA TRP A 88 -8.04 -0.75 16.64
C TRP A 88 -8.50 0.67 16.84
N LEU A 89 -9.62 1.05 16.24
CA LEU A 89 -10.19 2.39 16.32
C LEU A 89 -11.22 2.45 17.45
N ASN A 90 -11.42 3.64 18.01
CA ASN A 90 -12.50 3.88 18.97
C ASN A 90 -13.86 3.73 18.28
N ASP A 91 -13.98 4.37 17.11
CA ASP A 91 -15.14 4.28 16.24
C ASP A 91 -14.79 3.33 15.10
N LYS A 92 -15.51 2.21 15.00
CA LYS A 92 -15.27 1.24 13.95
C LYS A 92 -15.46 1.88 12.58
N VAL A 93 -14.63 1.48 11.61
CA VAL A 93 -14.85 1.88 10.21
C VAL A 93 -16.17 1.28 9.76
N ASP A 94 -17.14 2.16 9.49
CA ASP A 94 -18.40 1.77 8.87
C ASP A 94 -18.09 1.19 7.48
N ALA A 95 -18.74 0.09 7.12
CA ALA A 95 -18.62 -0.52 5.80
C ALA A 95 -18.97 0.46 4.67
N ASN A 96 -19.80 1.48 4.96
CA ASN A 96 -20.13 2.54 4.00
C ASN A 96 -19.06 3.64 3.88
N LYS A 97 -18.15 3.75 4.86
CA LYS A 97 -17.10 4.79 4.93
C LYS A 97 -15.71 4.26 4.61
N ILE A 98 -15.57 2.97 4.37
CA ILE A 98 -14.28 2.37 4.03
C ILE A 98 -13.71 2.92 2.72
N ASP A 99 -14.58 3.31 1.78
CA ASP A 99 -14.20 3.96 0.52
C ASP A 99 -13.54 5.33 0.76
N ASP A 100 -13.81 5.98 1.90
CA ASP A 100 -13.16 7.24 2.27
C ASP A 100 -11.69 7.03 2.68
N PHE A 101 -11.35 5.82 3.13
CA PHE A 101 -10.03 5.50 3.66
C PHE A 101 -9.20 4.65 2.70
N ILE A 102 -9.82 3.73 1.97
CA ILE A 102 -9.14 2.76 1.11
C ILE A 102 -9.75 2.80 -0.28
N SER A 103 -8.90 3.03 -1.27
CA SER A 103 -9.27 3.02 -2.68
C SER A 103 -8.48 1.97 -3.43
N ALA A 104 -9.14 1.34 -4.40
CA ALA A 104 -8.53 0.50 -5.41
C ALA A 104 -8.73 1.09 -6.82
N GLU A 105 -8.78 2.41 -6.91
CA GLU A 105 -9.01 3.15 -8.15
C GLU A 105 -7.83 4.06 -8.52
N ILE A 106 -7.67 4.31 -9.82
CA ILE A 106 -6.69 5.24 -10.37
C ILE A 106 -7.18 6.69 -10.12
N PRO A 107 -6.42 7.51 -9.36
CA PRO A 107 -6.76 8.92 -9.11
C PRO A 107 -6.78 9.75 -10.38
N ASP A 108 -7.50 10.88 -10.36
CA ASP A 108 -7.48 11.83 -11.46
C ASP A 108 -6.12 12.56 -11.50
N PRO A 109 -5.34 12.47 -12.59
CA PRO A 109 -4.07 13.19 -12.70
C PRO A 109 -4.22 14.72 -12.70
N ALA A 110 -5.39 15.27 -13.03
CA ALA A 110 -5.65 16.71 -12.98
C ALA A 110 -5.93 17.21 -11.55
N LEU A 111 -6.60 16.41 -10.72
CA LEU A 111 -6.95 16.78 -9.34
C LEU A 111 -5.88 16.35 -8.34
N GLU A 112 -5.31 15.16 -8.53
CA GLU A 112 -4.38 14.53 -7.60
C GLU A 112 -3.14 13.98 -8.34
N PRO A 113 -2.33 14.85 -8.97
CA PRO A 113 -1.20 14.42 -9.83
C PRO A 113 -0.16 13.59 -9.07
N LEU A 114 0.14 13.96 -7.82
CA LEU A 114 1.12 13.24 -7.00
C LEU A 114 0.62 11.84 -6.66
N LEU A 115 -0.62 11.72 -6.17
CA LEU A 115 -1.21 10.43 -5.84
C LEU A 115 -1.31 9.55 -7.08
N HIS A 116 -1.76 10.11 -8.22
CA HIS A 116 -1.82 9.41 -9.50
C HIS A 116 -0.47 8.77 -9.86
N GLU A 117 0.62 9.53 -9.78
CA GLU A 117 1.96 9.01 -10.10
C GLU A 117 2.46 7.97 -9.09
N ILE A 118 2.12 8.11 -7.80
CA ILE A 118 2.46 7.09 -6.79
C ILE A 118 1.68 5.80 -7.08
N ILE A 119 0.36 5.86 -7.26
CA ILE A 119 -0.48 4.70 -7.54
C ILE A 119 -0.01 3.99 -8.82
N LYS A 120 0.14 4.72 -9.92
CA LYS A 120 0.62 4.20 -11.20
C LYS A 120 1.95 3.46 -11.08
N LYS A 121 2.86 3.93 -10.22
CA LYS A 121 4.22 3.40 -10.09
C LYS A 121 4.37 2.27 -9.08
N TYR A 122 3.62 2.32 -7.97
CA TYR A 122 3.84 1.45 -6.81
C TYR A 122 2.67 0.47 -6.56
N ASP A 123 1.46 0.85 -6.94
CA ASP A 123 0.22 0.14 -6.60
C ASP A 123 -0.53 -0.42 -7.80
N THR A 124 -0.25 0.04 -9.03
CA THR A 124 -0.70 -0.63 -10.25
C THR A 124 0.24 -1.77 -10.59
N ARG A 125 -0.25 -3.02 -10.50
CA ARG A 125 0.59 -4.22 -10.64
C ARG A 125 0.12 -5.14 -11.75
N PRO A 126 0.67 -5.01 -12.96
CA PRO A 126 0.46 -6.01 -14.00
C PRO A 126 1.01 -7.38 -13.52
N CYS A 127 0.18 -8.41 -13.60
CA CYS A 127 0.47 -9.76 -13.14
C CYS A 127 -0.17 -10.79 -14.08
N GLY A 128 0.55 -11.85 -14.46
CA GLY A 128 0.05 -12.87 -15.40
C GLY A 128 1.04 -13.18 -16.52
N ALA A 129 0.65 -14.09 -17.42
CA ALA A 129 1.49 -14.62 -18.51
C ALA A 129 2.22 -13.54 -19.32
N ASN A 130 1.50 -12.46 -19.60
CA ASN A 130 1.89 -11.42 -20.55
C ASN A 130 2.77 -10.33 -19.92
N TYR A 131 3.20 -10.49 -18.67
CA TYR A 131 3.93 -9.46 -17.93
C TYR A 131 5.26 -10.00 -17.36
N GLU A 132 6.32 -9.20 -17.48
CA GLU A 132 7.70 -9.60 -17.15
C GLU A 132 7.93 -10.12 -15.72
N LYS A 133 7.08 -9.74 -14.75
CA LYS A 133 7.20 -10.18 -13.35
C LYS A 133 6.61 -11.59 -13.17
N LYS A 134 7.36 -12.60 -13.60
CA LYS A 134 7.09 -14.04 -13.37
C LYS A 134 7.08 -14.46 -11.88
N VAL A 135 7.42 -13.56 -10.94
CA VAL A 135 7.56 -13.82 -9.49
C VAL A 135 6.22 -14.13 -8.78
N MET A 136 5.09 -14.00 -9.47
CA MET A 136 3.75 -14.22 -8.90
C MET A 136 2.90 -15.21 -9.71
N LEU A 137 3.51 -16.12 -10.47
CA LEU A 137 2.76 -17.12 -11.24
C LEU A 137 2.68 -18.43 -10.46
N VAL A 138 1.45 -18.91 -10.22
CA VAL A 138 1.22 -20.33 -9.89
C VAL A 138 1.14 -21.09 -11.22
N SER A 139 1.56 -22.35 -11.22
CA SER A 139 1.52 -23.30 -12.34
C SER A 139 0.38 -22.99 -13.33
N GLY A 140 0.70 -22.44 -14.51
CA GLY A 140 -0.30 -22.09 -15.54
C GLY A 140 -0.56 -20.59 -15.77
N HIS A 141 0.38 -19.70 -15.44
CA HIS A 141 0.33 -18.27 -15.79
C HIS A 141 -0.75 -17.42 -15.12
N ILE A 142 -1.40 -17.94 -14.07
CA ILE A 142 -2.37 -17.21 -13.25
C ILE A 142 -1.65 -16.45 -12.14
N CYS A 143 -2.08 -15.21 -11.88
CA CYS A 143 -1.54 -14.42 -10.79
C CYS A 143 -1.88 -15.04 -9.41
N ALA A 144 -0.87 -15.41 -8.62
CA ALA A 144 -1.01 -15.91 -7.26
C ALA A 144 -1.75 -14.95 -6.32
N LYS A 145 -1.81 -13.66 -6.68
CA LYS A 145 -2.51 -12.61 -5.93
C LYS A 145 -3.90 -12.29 -6.48
N GLY A 146 -4.39 -13.06 -7.46
CA GLY A 146 -5.75 -12.96 -8.00
C GLY A 146 -6.00 -11.73 -8.87
N TYR A 147 -4.95 -11.18 -9.50
CA TYR A 147 -5.09 -10.10 -10.47
C TYR A 147 -5.23 -10.64 -11.91
N PRO A 148 -6.04 -10.00 -12.77
CA PRO A 148 -6.87 -8.82 -12.48
C PRO A 148 -8.05 -9.14 -11.56
N ARG A 149 -8.44 -8.19 -10.70
CA ARG A 149 -9.60 -8.32 -9.80
C ARG A 149 -10.89 -7.98 -10.54
N LYS A 150 -12.01 -8.59 -10.16
CA LYS A 150 -13.32 -8.25 -10.74
C LYS A 150 -13.68 -6.79 -10.47
N PHE A 151 -14.36 -6.16 -11.42
CA PHE A 151 -15.02 -4.88 -11.18
C PHE A 151 -16.21 -5.07 -10.25
N ILE A 152 -16.36 -4.16 -9.31
CA ILE A 152 -17.44 -4.17 -8.31
C ILE A 152 -17.82 -2.72 -8.07
N SER A 153 -19.11 -2.42 -8.17
CA SER A 153 -19.65 -1.05 -8.04
C SER A 153 -19.68 -0.53 -6.60
N ASN A 154 -19.77 -1.42 -5.60
CA ASN A 154 -19.76 -1.09 -4.17
C ASN A 154 -18.85 -2.04 -3.39
N GLN A 155 -18.21 -1.53 -2.34
CA GLN A 155 -17.41 -2.35 -1.45
C GLN A 155 -18.29 -3.32 -0.65
N THR A 156 -17.89 -4.59 -0.56
CA THR A 156 -18.59 -5.60 0.25
C THR A 156 -17.63 -6.21 1.26
N ALA A 157 -17.97 -6.15 2.55
CA ALA A 157 -17.30 -6.93 3.58
C ALA A 157 -17.77 -8.38 3.47
N THR A 158 -16.87 -9.28 3.08
CA THR A 158 -17.11 -10.73 3.21
C THR A 158 -16.41 -11.25 4.47
N ASP A 159 -16.82 -12.42 4.97
CA ASP A 159 -16.24 -13.00 6.19
C ASP A 159 -14.73 -13.27 6.07
N ASP A 160 -14.22 -13.51 4.85
CA ASP A 160 -12.83 -13.87 4.59
C ASP A 160 -11.95 -12.69 4.13
N TYR A 161 -12.45 -11.78 3.28
CA TYR A 161 -11.66 -10.66 2.76
C TYR A 161 -12.53 -9.49 2.27
N PRO A 162 -12.17 -8.22 2.55
CA PRO A 162 -12.91 -7.07 2.01
C PRO A 162 -12.76 -7.02 0.48
N LEU A 163 -13.90 -6.90 -0.21
CA LEU A 163 -13.95 -6.65 -1.64
C LEU A 163 -14.06 -5.15 -1.89
N TYR A 164 -12.98 -4.53 -2.37
CA TYR A 164 -12.93 -3.09 -2.63
C TYR A 164 -13.61 -2.73 -3.95
N ARG A 165 -14.29 -1.58 -3.95
CA ARG A 165 -14.89 -1.01 -5.16
C ARG A 165 -13.84 -0.79 -6.25
N ARG A 166 -14.19 -1.16 -7.48
CA ARG A 166 -13.37 -1.01 -8.69
C ARG A 166 -14.29 -0.71 -9.87
N ARG A 167 -14.44 0.57 -10.22
CA ARG A 167 -15.21 0.96 -11.41
C ARG A 167 -14.51 0.53 -12.69
N SER A 168 -15.29 0.03 -13.65
CA SER A 168 -14.83 -0.33 -14.99
C SER A 168 -14.64 0.92 -15.87
N PRO A 169 -13.86 0.84 -16.97
CA PRO A 169 -13.75 1.94 -17.93
C PRO A 169 -15.10 2.36 -18.53
N ALA A 170 -16.05 1.42 -18.67
CA ALA A 170 -17.42 1.70 -19.13
C ALA A 170 -18.21 2.59 -18.15
N GLU A 171 -17.84 2.59 -16.87
CA GLU A 171 -18.40 3.45 -15.82
C GLU A 171 -17.61 4.77 -15.67
N GLY A 172 -16.77 5.10 -16.66
CA GLY A 172 -15.96 6.33 -16.67
C GLY A 172 -14.69 6.24 -15.83
N SER A 173 -14.24 5.04 -15.46
CA SER A 173 -12.97 4.89 -14.74
C SER A 173 -11.76 5.09 -15.66
N ARG A 174 -10.63 5.50 -15.05
CA ARG A 174 -9.42 5.85 -15.78
C ARG A 174 -8.54 4.63 -16.03
N THR A 175 -7.64 4.77 -17.00
CA THR A 175 -6.58 3.79 -17.29
C THR A 175 -5.21 4.45 -17.22
N VAL A 176 -4.17 3.67 -16.92
CA VAL A 176 -2.77 4.12 -16.95
C VAL A 176 -1.93 3.21 -17.83
N THR A 177 -0.94 3.79 -18.51
CA THR A 177 0.06 3.01 -19.25
C THR A 177 1.27 2.74 -18.37
N VAL A 178 1.55 1.46 -18.10
CA VAL A 178 2.70 1.00 -17.32
C VAL A 178 3.49 0.02 -18.18
N LYS A 179 4.75 0.36 -18.50
CA LYS A 179 5.64 -0.46 -19.34
C LYS A 179 5.01 -0.91 -20.67
N GLY A 180 4.29 -0.01 -21.35
CA GLY A 180 3.64 -0.30 -22.63
C GLY A 180 2.31 -1.06 -22.53
N HIS A 181 1.83 -1.35 -21.32
CA HIS A 181 0.52 -1.98 -21.10
C HIS A 181 -0.47 -0.98 -20.52
N THR A 182 -1.68 -0.96 -21.08
CA THR A 182 -2.81 -0.19 -20.55
C THR A 182 -3.49 -0.98 -19.44
N LEU A 183 -3.55 -0.41 -18.24
CA LEU A 183 -4.10 -1.03 -17.04
C LEU A 183 -5.22 -0.17 -16.46
N ASP A 184 -6.31 -0.82 -16.08
CA ASP A 184 -7.47 -0.22 -15.41
C ASP A 184 -7.48 -0.51 -13.89
N ASN A 185 -8.56 -0.14 -13.21
CA ASN A 185 -8.77 -0.35 -11.78
C ASN A 185 -8.73 -1.83 -11.35
N SER A 186 -8.86 -2.81 -12.25
CA SER A 186 -8.73 -4.24 -11.90
C SER A 186 -7.31 -4.60 -11.45
N TRP A 187 -6.31 -3.77 -11.76
CA TRP A 187 -4.88 -4.00 -11.49
C TRP A 187 -4.33 -3.23 -10.28
N VAL A 188 -5.16 -2.41 -9.64
CA VAL A 188 -4.74 -1.53 -8.54
C VAL A 188 -4.76 -2.29 -7.21
N VAL A 189 -3.68 -2.24 -6.45
CA VAL A 189 -3.65 -2.74 -5.07
C VAL A 189 -4.39 -1.76 -4.17
N PRO A 190 -5.34 -2.21 -3.32
CA PRO A 190 -6.03 -1.33 -2.39
C PRO A 190 -5.03 -0.58 -1.50
N CYS A 191 -5.19 0.73 -1.41
CA CYS A 191 -4.27 1.63 -0.72
C CYS A 191 -5.05 2.76 -0.06
N ALA A 192 -4.42 3.38 0.95
CA ALA A 192 -5.01 4.53 1.63
C ALA A 192 -4.30 5.81 1.17
N ALA A 193 -5.01 6.67 0.46
CA ALA A 193 -4.48 7.92 -0.08
C ALA A 193 -3.79 8.77 1.00
N ALA A 194 -4.38 8.83 2.20
CA ALA A 194 -3.89 9.59 3.35
C ALA A 194 -2.45 9.25 3.78
N VAL A 195 -1.94 8.05 3.45
CA VAL A 195 -0.58 7.61 3.81
C VAL A 195 0.30 7.35 2.60
N GLN A 196 -0.21 7.52 1.38
CA GLN A 196 0.48 7.08 0.17
C GLN A 196 1.71 7.93 -0.15
N ASP A 197 1.71 9.19 0.26
CA ASP A 197 2.85 10.09 0.10
C ASP A 197 4.14 9.55 0.74
N PHE A 198 4.07 8.67 1.75
CA PHE A 198 5.27 8.05 2.34
C PHE A 198 6.09 7.22 1.33
N TRP A 199 5.48 6.81 0.22
CA TRP A 199 6.18 6.15 -0.88
C TRP A 199 6.84 7.13 -1.85
N SER A 200 6.53 8.43 -1.75
CA SER A 200 7.21 9.45 -2.53
C SER A 200 8.70 9.51 -2.17
N PRO A 201 9.62 9.47 -3.15
CA PRO A 201 11.06 9.63 -2.91
C PRO A 201 11.44 10.93 -2.20
N HIS A 202 10.58 11.95 -2.30
CA HIS A 202 10.86 13.33 -1.89
C HIS A 202 10.08 13.79 -0.66
N LYS A 203 9.25 12.93 -0.03
CA LYS A 203 8.53 13.32 1.18
C LYS A 203 9.54 13.57 2.31
N ARG A 204 9.64 14.83 2.74
CA ARG A 204 10.45 15.26 3.89
C ARG A 204 9.65 15.17 5.17
#